data_AF-A0AAV4US38-F1
#
_entry.id   AF-A0AAV4US38-F1
#
_cell.length_a   1.000
_cell.length_b   1.000
_cell.length_c   1.000
_cell.angle_alpha   90.00
_cell.angle_beta   90.00
_cell.angle_gamma   90.00
#
_symmetry.space_group_name_H-M   'P 1'
#
loop_
_entity.id
_entity.type
_entity.pdbx_description
1 polymer ?
#
loop_
_entity_poly.entity_id
_entity_poly.type
_entity_poly.pdbx_seq_one_letter_code
_entity_poly.pdbx_strand_id
1 'polypeptide(L)'
;MVDYCPIDNFEMVDYCSIDKFEMPTDKFEMVHCCPIDKFEMVHYCPIDKFEMVDYCPIDKFEMVDYCPIDNFEMVDYCPIDKFEMVHYCPIDKFEMVHLPN
;
A
#
# COMPACT_ATOMS: atom_id res chain seq x y z
N MET A 1 -8.11 25.65 1.09
CA MET A 1 -8.95 24.68 0.33
C MET A 1 -8.06 24.15 -0.76
N VAL A 2 -7.52 22.96 -0.57
CA VAL A 2 -6.88 22.23 -1.66
C VAL A 2 -7.99 21.35 -2.21
N ASP A 3 -8.53 21.72 -3.37
CA ASP A 3 -9.46 20.87 -4.11
C ASP A 3 -8.65 19.70 -4.66
N TYR A 4 -8.62 18.61 -3.91
CA TYR A 4 -8.14 17.34 -4.42
C TYR A 4 -9.28 16.74 -5.25
N CYS A 5 -9.09 16.71 -6.56
CA CYS A 5 -9.92 15.89 -7.44
C CYS A 5 -9.59 14.43 -7.09
N PRO A 6 -10.51 13.64 -6.50
CA PRO A 6 -10.22 12.23 -6.22
C PRO A 6 -9.92 11.55 -7.55
N ILE A 7 -8.79 10.86 -7.62
CA ILE A 7 -8.53 9.93 -8.71
C ILE A 7 -9.24 8.65 -8.27
N ASP A 8 -10.32 8.29 -8.95
CA ASP A 8 -11.19 7.19 -8.52
C ASP A 8 -10.43 5.87 -8.30
N ASN A 9 -9.45 5.55 -9.17
CA ASN A 9 -8.61 4.36 -9.06
C ASN A 9 -7.16 4.66 -9.44
N PHE A 10 -6.21 4.15 -8.65
CA PHE A 10 -4.79 4.09 -8.99
C PHE A 10 -4.35 2.63 -9.12
N GLU A 11 -3.88 2.26 -10.30
CA GLU A 11 -3.31 0.93 -10.59
C GLU A 11 -1.87 1.10 -11.06
N MET A 12 -0.96 0.34 -10.44
CA MET A 12 0.45 0.37 -10.78
C MET A 12 1.05 -1.02 -10.86
N VAL A 13 1.80 -1.27 -11.94
CA VAL A 13 2.68 -2.43 -12.07
C VAL A 13 4.10 -1.91 -12.19
N ASP A 14 4.87 -2.00 -11.11
CA ASP A 14 6.24 -1.49 -11.09
C ASP A 14 7.25 -2.57 -11.44
N TYR A 15 8.20 -2.18 -12.29
CA TYR A 15 9.37 -2.97 -12.68
C TYR A 15 10.68 -2.32 -12.20
N CYS A 16 10.59 -1.24 -11.42
CA CYS A 16 11.70 -0.55 -10.77
C CYS A 16 11.29 -0.09 -9.36
N SER A 17 12.18 0.55 -8.61
CA SER A 17 11.90 1.02 -7.24
C SER A 17 11.25 2.41 -7.30
N ILE A 18 9.92 2.47 -7.22
CA ILE A 18 9.22 3.72 -6.89
C ILE A 18 8.98 3.75 -5.39
N ASP A 19 9.65 4.69 -4.73
CA ASP A 19 9.87 4.64 -3.28
C ASP A 19 8.84 5.45 -2.47
N LYS A 20 7.94 6.21 -3.13
CA LYS A 20 6.98 7.07 -2.41
C LYS A 20 5.70 7.41 -3.17
N PHE A 21 4.54 7.22 -2.52
CA PHE A 21 3.22 7.64 -2.99
C PHE A 21 2.52 8.61 -2.03
N GLU A 22 1.94 9.69 -2.59
CA GLU A 22 1.06 10.64 -1.89
C GLU A 22 -0.11 10.98 -2.82
N MET A 23 -1.23 10.25 -2.74
CA MET A 23 -2.44 10.56 -3.55
C MET A 23 -3.75 10.32 -2.77
N PRO A 24 -4.80 11.12 -3.04
CA PRO A 24 -6.16 10.85 -2.60
C PRO A 24 -6.86 9.97 -3.64
N THR A 25 -6.80 8.66 -3.44
CA THR A 25 -7.43 7.68 -4.33
C THR A 25 -8.39 6.83 -3.53
N ASP A 26 -9.62 6.65 -4.03
CA ASP A 26 -10.61 5.79 -3.38
C ASP A 26 -10.18 4.32 -3.43
N LYS A 27 -9.42 3.95 -4.48
CA LYS A 27 -8.81 2.62 -4.62
C LYS A 27 -7.35 2.69 -5.02
N PHE A 28 -6.54 1.87 -4.36
CA PHE A 28 -5.14 1.67 -4.66
C PHE A 28 -4.86 0.19 -4.90
N GLU A 29 -4.33 -0.15 -6.06
CA GLU A 29 -3.89 -1.50 -6.39
C GLU A 29 -2.47 -1.46 -6.95
N MET A 30 -1.59 -2.30 -6.40
CA MET A 30 -0.18 -2.33 -6.75
C MET A 30 0.37 -3.73 -6.87
N VAL A 31 1.12 -3.97 -7.95
CA VAL A 31 1.83 -5.23 -8.18
C VAL A 31 3.31 -4.97 -8.41
N HIS A 32 4.16 -5.59 -7.60
CA HIS A 32 5.61 -5.47 -7.72
C HIS A 32 6.28 -6.79 -8.08
N CYS A 33 7.20 -6.71 -9.05
CA CYS A 33 7.93 -7.87 -9.58
C CYS A 33 9.45 -7.69 -9.49
N CYS A 34 9.94 -6.73 -8.70
CA CYS A 34 11.37 -6.44 -8.49
C CYS A 34 11.64 -6.18 -7.01
N PRO A 35 12.87 -6.42 -6.51
CA PRO A 35 13.21 -6.13 -5.11
C PRO A 35 13.04 -4.64 -4.80
N ILE A 36 12.56 -4.35 -3.59
CA ILE A 36 12.37 -2.98 -3.09
C ILE A 36 13.17 -2.79 -1.81
N ASP A 37 14.11 -1.85 -1.83
CA ASP A 37 14.88 -1.48 -0.64
C ASP A 37 13.99 -0.75 0.39
N LYS A 38 13.06 0.08 -0.09
CA LYS A 38 12.14 0.83 0.77
C LYS A 38 10.85 1.22 0.04
N PHE A 39 9.72 0.84 0.61
CA PHE A 39 8.40 1.28 0.21
C PHE A 39 7.78 2.16 1.29
N GLU A 40 7.43 3.41 0.95
CA GLU A 40 6.73 4.32 1.87
C GLU A 40 5.44 4.88 1.26
N MET A 41 4.41 4.90 2.09
CA MET A 41 3.10 5.40 1.70
C MET A 41 2.45 6.20 2.81
N VAL A 42 1.91 7.36 2.45
CA VAL A 42 1.19 8.24 3.39
C VAL A 42 -0.13 8.70 2.79
N HIS A 43 -1.23 8.43 3.49
CA HIS A 43 -2.57 8.78 3.05
C HIS A 43 -3.29 9.72 4.02
N TYR A 44 -4.05 10.66 3.44
CA TYR A 44 -4.80 11.70 4.14
C TYR A 44 -6.28 11.76 3.69
N CYS A 45 -6.75 10.76 2.97
CA CYS A 45 -8.14 10.65 2.49
C CYS A 45 -8.63 9.22 2.71
N PRO A 46 -9.95 9.01 2.88
CA PRO A 46 -10.51 7.65 3.02
C PRO A 46 -10.15 6.77 1.82
N ILE A 47 -9.94 5.48 2.09
CA ILE A 47 -9.65 4.47 1.07
C ILE A 47 -10.70 3.37 1.16
N ASP A 48 -11.45 3.14 0.09
CA ASP A 48 -12.41 2.03 0.03
C ASP A 48 -11.68 0.68 -0.10
N LYS A 49 -10.54 0.67 -0.81
CA LYS A 49 -9.79 -0.54 -1.10
C LYS A 49 -8.29 -0.27 -1.29
N PHE A 50 -7.49 -0.96 -0.52
CA PHE A 50 -6.04 -1.02 -0.65
C PHE A 50 -5.62 -2.46 -0.94
N GLU A 51 -4.98 -2.70 -2.07
CA GLU A 51 -4.39 -4.00 -2.44
C GLU A 51 -2.93 -3.87 -2.85
N MET A 52 -2.08 -4.72 -2.28
CA MET A 52 -0.70 -4.88 -2.69
C MET A 52 -0.37 -6.36 -2.91
N VAL A 53 0.31 -6.65 -4.02
CA VAL A 53 0.79 -7.99 -4.36
C VAL A 53 2.28 -7.95 -4.71
N ASP A 54 3.10 -8.62 -3.90
CA ASP A 54 4.55 -8.57 -4.01
C ASP A 54 5.16 -9.93 -4.38
N TYR A 55 5.87 -9.97 -5.51
CA TYR A 55 6.56 -11.16 -6.02
C TYR A 55 8.07 -11.15 -5.78
N CYS A 56 8.60 -10.13 -5.10
CA CYS A 56 10.02 -9.98 -4.80
C CYS A 56 10.24 -9.50 -3.36
N PRO A 57 11.44 -9.67 -2.78
CA PRO A 57 11.72 -9.25 -1.41
C PRO A 57 11.56 -7.73 -1.21
N ILE A 58 11.07 -7.35 -0.03
CA ILE A 58 11.00 -5.96 0.42
C ILE A 58 11.82 -5.82 1.70
N ASP A 59 12.85 -4.99 1.67
CA ASP A 59 13.70 -4.75 2.84
C ASP A 59 12.96 -3.92 3.91
N LYS A 60 12.12 -2.97 3.48
CA LYS A 60 11.31 -2.13 4.36
C LYS A 60 10.00 -1.67 3.72
N PHE A 61 8.90 -1.96 4.40
CA PHE A 61 7.57 -1.46 4.08
C PHE A 61 7.08 -0.55 5.22
N GLU A 62 6.65 0.67 4.89
CA GLU A 62 6.04 1.62 5.83
C GLU A 62 4.76 2.22 5.24
N MET A 63 3.65 2.07 5.97
CA MET A 63 2.39 2.73 5.66
C MET A 63 1.93 3.60 6.83
N VAL A 64 1.54 4.84 6.53
CA VAL A 64 0.91 5.76 7.50
C VAL A 64 -0.42 6.25 6.95
N ASP A 65 -1.51 5.96 7.65
CA ASP A 65 -2.83 6.44 7.26
C ASP A 65 -3.48 7.32 8.34
N TYR A 66 -3.97 8.48 7.91
CA TYR A 66 -4.70 9.44 8.72
C TYR A 66 -6.23 9.38 8.50
N CYS A 67 -6.73 8.52 7.63
CA CYS A 67 -8.14 8.35 7.29
C CYS A 67 -8.61 6.88 7.39
N PRO A 68 -9.94 6.63 7.39
CA PRO A 68 -10.46 5.27 7.44
C PRO A 68 -10.11 4.47 6.19
N ILE A 69 -9.85 3.17 6.38
CA ILE A 69 -9.73 2.20 5.30
C ILE A 69 -10.83 1.15 5.43
N ASP A 70 -11.62 0.94 4.38
CA ASP A 70 -12.67 -0.08 4.40
C ASP A 70 -12.09 -1.49 4.21
N ASN A 71 -11.16 -1.67 3.26
CA ASN A 71 -10.49 -2.95 3.03
C ASN A 71 -9.00 -2.75 2.76
N PHE A 72 -8.17 -3.40 3.56
CA PHE A 72 -6.72 -3.52 3.37
C PHE A 72 -6.35 -4.97 3.12
N GLU A 73 -5.70 -5.24 1.98
CA GLU A 73 -5.20 -6.56 1.62
C GLU A 73 -3.75 -6.47 1.12
N MET A 74 -2.89 -7.33 1.64
CA MET A 74 -1.51 -7.49 1.20
C MET A 74 -1.20 -8.97 0.99
N VAL A 75 -0.61 -9.30 -0.15
CA VAL A 75 -0.21 -10.67 -0.51
C VAL A 75 1.26 -10.70 -0.93
N ASP A 76 2.08 -11.36 -0.12
CA ASP A 76 3.53 -11.43 -0.34
C ASP A 76 3.96 -12.84 -0.65
N TYR A 77 4.64 -13.03 -1.78
CA TYR A 77 5.28 -14.30 -2.18
C TYR A 77 6.77 -14.35 -1.83
N CYS A 78 7.30 -13.29 -1.23
CA CYS A 78 8.68 -13.14 -0.82
C CYS A 78 8.74 -12.52 0.59
N PRO A 79 9.87 -12.66 1.31
CA PRO A 79 10.02 -12.09 2.65
C PRO A 79 9.96 -10.56 2.63
N ILE A 80 9.29 -10.00 3.64
CA ILE A 80 9.40 -8.60 4.05
C ILE A 80 10.26 -8.55 5.32
N ASP A 81 11.41 -7.88 5.26
CA ASP A 81 12.34 -7.81 6.39
C ASP A 81 11.84 -6.90 7.52
N LYS A 82 11.20 -5.78 7.14
CA LYS A 82 10.59 -4.83 8.08
C LYS A 82 9.24 -4.38 7.56
N PHE A 83 8.21 -4.57 8.37
CA PHE A 83 6.86 -4.10 8.09
C PHE A 83 6.41 -3.18 9.22
N GLU A 84 6.08 -1.94 8.88
CA GLU A 84 5.52 -0.97 9.81
C GLU A 84 4.26 -0.34 9.22
N MET A 85 3.23 -0.26 10.05
CA MET A 85 1.93 0.22 9.65
C MET A 85 1.33 1.01 10.80
N VAL A 86 0.99 2.27 10.53
CA VAL A 86 0.44 3.21 11.50
C VAL A 86 -0.88 3.75 10.98
N HIS A 87 -1.98 3.44 11.66
CA HIS A 87 -3.29 3.98 11.35
C HIS A 87 -3.81 4.83 12.50
N TYR A 88 -4.21 6.06 12.18
CA TYR A 88 -4.86 6.98 13.11
C TYR A 88 -6.39 6.89 13.07
N CYS A 89 -6.93 6.15 12.11
CA CYS A 89 -8.36 5.89 11.92
C CYS A 89 -8.64 4.38 11.86
N PRO A 90 -9.92 3.96 11.94
CA PRO A 90 -10.31 2.56 11.84
C PRO A 90 -9.93 1.93 10.49
N ILE A 91 -9.60 0.64 10.54
CA ILE A 91 -9.61 -0.26 9.39
C ILE A 91 -10.75 -1.24 9.59
N ASP A 92 -11.66 -1.34 8.63
CA ASP A 92 -12.83 -2.24 8.74
C ASP A 92 -12.44 -3.69 8.45
N LYS A 93 -11.64 -3.93 7.40
CA LYS A 93 -11.06 -5.24 7.09
C LYS A 93 -9.57 -5.16 6.83
N PHE A 94 -8.85 -6.10 7.41
CA PHE A 94 -7.40 -6.20 7.33
C PHE A 94 -6.99 -7.65 7.07
N GLU A 95 -6.35 -7.89 5.93
CA GLU A 95 -5.82 -9.19 5.55
C GLU A 95 -4.36 -9.05 5.10
N MET A 96 -3.49 -9.89 5.66
CA MET A 96 -2.12 -10.07 5.19
C MET A 96 -1.85 -11.54 5.00
N VAL A 97 -1.43 -11.91 3.80
CA VAL A 97 -1.12 -13.28 3.42
C VAL A 97 0.33 -13.34 2.99
N HIS A 98 1.15 -14.00 3.81
CA HIS A 98 2.51 -14.34 3.43
C HIS A 98 2.55 -15.78 2.92
N LEU A 99 2.91 -15.96 1.66
CA LEU A 99 3.10 -17.25 1.00
C LEU A 99 4.60 -17.53 0.92
N PRO A 100 5.16 -18.35 1.83
CA PRO A 100 6.56 -18.75 1.73
C PRO A 100 6.75 -19.62 0.49
N ASN A 101 7.74 -19.28 -0.35
CA ASN A 101 8.31 -20.18 -1.35
C ASN A 101 9.12 -21.32 -0.70
#